data_AF-N9WHT6-F1
#
_entry.id   AF-N9WHT6-F1
#
_cell.length_a   1.000
_cell.length_b   1.000
_cell.length_c   1.000
_cell.angle_alpha   90.00
_cell.angle_beta   90.00
_cell.angle_gamma   90.00
#
_symmetry.space_group_name_H-M   'P 1'
#
loop_
_entity.id
_entity.type
_entity.pdbx_description
1 polymer ?
#
loop_
_entity_poly.entity_id
_entity_poly.type
_entity_poly.pdbx_seq_one_letter_code
_entity_poly.pdbx_strand_id
1 'polypeptide(L)'
;MLTIFATLALAMQGATAPAACPPAVVTGSAQSARVAVYRSPSLAARKTDRLRAGTRVLVCGEQGGWAWVAYASRRNSCVPARGATCATGWVDRRRLAAFGS
;
A
#
# COMPACT_ATOMS: atom_id res chain seq x y z
N MET A 1 -10.06 -56.49 -16.29
CA MET A 1 -9.13 -56.08 -15.23
C MET A 1 -9.05 -54.56 -15.28
N LEU A 2 -9.65 -53.88 -14.31
CA LEU A 2 -9.91 -52.43 -14.33
C LEU A 2 -8.81 -51.72 -13.53
N THR A 3 -7.81 -51.12 -14.17
CA THR A 3 -6.76 -50.36 -13.47
C THR A 3 -7.08 -48.88 -13.49
N ILE A 4 -7.70 -48.46 -12.40
CA ILE A 4 -7.86 -47.08 -11.94
C ILE A 4 -6.46 -46.55 -11.60
N PHE A 5 -5.98 -45.54 -12.33
CA PHE A 5 -4.91 -44.67 -11.83
C PHE A 5 -5.47 -43.27 -11.64
N ALA A 6 -5.62 -42.96 -10.36
CA ALA A 6 -6.18 -41.74 -9.82
C ALA A 6 -5.51 -40.50 -10.44
N THR A 7 -6.34 -39.64 -11.00
CA THR A 7 -6.03 -38.24 -11.27
C THR A 7 -5.66 -37.56 -9.95
N LEU A 8 -4.37 -37.49 -9.66
CA LEU A 8 -3.85 -36.71 -8.56
C LEU A 8 -4.00 -35.23 -8.91
N ALA A 9 -5.21 -34.70 -8.67
CA ALA A 9 -5.48 -33.28 -8.63
C ALA A 9 -4.68 -32.68 -7.47
N LEU A 10 -3.46 -32.22 -7.78
CA LEU A 10 -2.64 -31.50 -6.84
C LEU A 10 -3.28 -30.12 -6.61
N ALA A 11 -4.17 -30.09 -5.61
CA ALA A 11 -4.63 -28.88 -4.95
C ALA A 11 -3.42 -28.19 -4.30
N MET A 12 -2.63 -27.48 -5.09
CA MET A 12 -1.62 -26.55 -4.58
C MET A 12 -2.23 -25.16 -4.46
N GLN A 13 -2.63 -24.89 -3.23
CA GLN A 13 -2.36 -23.64 -2.54
C GLN A 13 -3.23 -22.45 -2.98
N GLY A 14 -4.42 -22.40 -2.37
CA GLY A 14 -4.94 -21.11 -1.88
C GLY A 14 -3.97 -20.55 -0.84
N ALA A 15 -2.85 -19.99 -1.29
CA ALA A 15 -2.13 -19.01 -0.50
C ALA A 15 -3.05 -17.78 -0.47
N THR A 16 -3.86 -17.67 0.58
CA THR A 16 -4.36 -16.35 0.99
C THR A 16 -3.12 -15.52 1.26
N ALA A 17 -2.69 -14.76 0.25
CA ALA A 17 -1.62 -13.79 0.38
C ALA A 17 -1.90 -12.96 1.65
N PRO A 18 -0.90 -12.66 2.49
CA PRO A 18 -1.10 -11.81 3.66
C PRO A 18 -1.77 -10.54 3.15
N ALA A 19 -2.96 -10.22 3.66
CA ALA A 19 -3.87 -9.19 3.14
C ALA A 19 -3.08 -8.06 2.49
N ALA A 20 -2.86 -8.17 1.18
CA ALA A 20 -1.81 -7.39 0.55
C ALA A 20 -2.38 -5.99 0.48
N CYS A 21 -1.78 -5.07 1.22
CA CYS A 21 -2.18 -3.67 1.24
C CYS A 21 -2.43 -3.21 -0.20
N PRO A 22 -3.64 -2.75 -0.58
CA PRO A 22 -3.92 -2.39 -1.96
C PRO A 22 -2.96 -1.30 -2.47
N PRO A 23 -2.47 -1.41 -3.72
CA PRO A 23 -1.63 -0.38 -4.31
C PRO A 23 -2.45 0.89 -4.59
N ALA A 24 -1.82 2.03 -4.34
CA ALA A 24 -2.36 3.35 -4.63
C ALA A 24 -1.28 4.28 -5.17
N VAL A 25 -1.71 5.40 -5.75
CA VAL A 25 -0.83 6.48 -6.21
C VAL A 25 -1.21 7.77 -5.51
N VAL A 26 -0.18 8.52 -5.11
CA VAL A 26 -0.33 9.88 -4.59
C VAL A 26 -0.76 10.81 -5.73
N THR A 27 -1.88 11.52 -5.57
CA THR A 27 -2.44 12.39 -6.62
C THR A 27 -2.10 13.87 -6.44
N GLY A 28 -1.56 14.27 -5.29
CA GLY A 28 -1.27 15.68 -5.02
C GLY A 28 -2.53 16.52 -4.82
N SER A 29 -2.41 17.84 -5.00
CA SER A 29 -3.49 18.80 -4.94
C SER A 29 -3.28 19.90 -5.98
N ALA A 30 -4.34 20.63 -6.35
CA ALA A 30 -4.25 21.79 -7.23
C ALA A 30 -3.25 22.85 -6.72
N GLN A 31 -3.02 22.92 -5.40
CA GLN A 31 -2.11 23.89 -4.77
C GLN A 31 -0.70 23.34 -4.50
N SER A 32 -0.49 22.02 -4.61
CA SER A 32 0.79 21.40 -4.32
C SER A 32 0.91 20.00 -4.92
N ALA A 33 1.98 19.78 -5.69
CA ALA A 33 2.35 18.47 -6.20
C ALA A 33 2.95 17.55 -5.13
N ARG A 34 3.05 17.98 -3.86
CA ARG A 34 3.56 17.17 -2.75
C ARG A 34 2.53 17.00 -1.66
N VAL A 35 2.47 15.79 -1.10
CA VAL A 35 1.55 15.38 -0.06
C VAL A 35 2.35 15.06 1.20
N ALA A 36 1.95 15.62 2.33
CA ALA A 36 2.61 15.38 3.60
C ALA A 36 2.20 14.01 4.17
N VAL A 37 3.18 13.33 4.77
CA VAL A 37 2.97 12.13 5.58
C VAL A 37 3.06 12.53 7.04
N TYR A 38 2.17 12.00 7.87
CA TYR A 38 1.99 12.36 9.26
C TYR A 38 2.22 11.16 10.18
N ARG A 39 2.63 11.43 11.43
CA ARG A 39 2.85 10.38 12.44
C ARG A 39 1.55 9.79 12.99
N SER A 40 0.45 10.55 12.96
CA SER A 40 -0.90 10.13 13.39
C SER A 40 -1.95 10.75 12.44
N PRO A 41 -3.20 10.25 12.41
CA PRO A 41 -4.24 10.69 11.47
C PRO A 41 -4.84 12.05 11.89
N SER A 42 -4.02 13.10 11.85
CA SER A 42 -4.41 14.47 12.19
C SER A 42 -3.50 15.48 11.50
N LEU A 43 -4.07 16.61 11.06
CA LEU A 43 -3.31 17.72 10.48
C LEU A 43 -2.42 18.43 11.52
N ALA A 44 -2.75 18.32 12.80
CA ALA A 44 -1.92 18.84 13.90
C ALA A 44 -0.71 17.94 14.21
N ALA A 45 -0.68 16.71 13.65
CA ALA A 45 0.40 15.78 13.91
C ALA A 45 1.71 16.22 13.24
N ARG A 46 2.83 15.73 13.80
CA ARG A 46 4.15 15.93 13.20
C ARG A 46 4.21 15.32 11.81
N LYS A 47 4.66 16.12 10.84
CA LYS A 47 4.98 15.67 9.48
C LYS A 47 6.27 14.85 9.51
N THR A 48 6.23 13.63 9.02
CA THR A 48 7.36 12.71 8.98
C THR A 48 8.05 12.71 7.62
N ASP A 49 7.30 12.97 6.54
CA ASP A 49 7.82 12.97 5.17
C ASP A 49 6.95 13.79 4.20
N ARG A 50 7.38 13.89 2.94
CA ARG A 50 6.60 14.44 1.82
C ARG A 50 6.74 13.58 0.57
N LEU A 51 5.63 13.05 0.07
CA LEU A 51 5.56 12.29 -1.16
C LEU A 51 5.23 13.19 -2.34
N ARG A 52 5.77 12.90 -3.52
CA ARG A 52 5.39 13.59 -4.76
C ARG A 52 4.16 12.93 -5.37
N ALA A 53 3.34 13.69 -6.09
CA ALA A 53 2.33 13.11 -6.96
C ALA A 53 2.96 12.08 -7.92
N GLY A 54 2.25 10.99 -8.21
CA GLY A 54 2.75 9.83 -8.96
C GLY A 54 3.49 8.81 -8.11
N THR A 55 3.82 9.12 -6.84
CA THR A 55 4.49 8.15 -5.96
C THR A 55 3.58 6.96 -5.69
N ARG A 56 4.08 5.75 -5.95
CA ARG A 56 3.38 4.49 -5.64
C ARG A 56 3.51 4.20 -4.16
N VAL A 57 2.39 3.83 -3.56
CA VAL A 57 2.28 3.45 -2.14
C VAL A 57 1.39 2.23 -2.00
N LEU A 58 1.42 1.64 -0.82
CA LEU A 58 0.50 0.60 -0.38
C LEU A 58 -0.40 1.17 0.71
N VAL A 59 -1.71 1.00 0.61
CA VAL A 59 -2.66 1.40 1.66
C VAL A 59 -2.93 0.19 2.55
N CYS A 60 -2.45 0.25 3.80
CA CYS A 60 -2.53 -0.88 4.74
C CYS A 60 -3.64 -0.72 5.79
N GLY A 61 -4.34 0.41 5.79
CA GLY A 61 -5.46 0.68 6.68
C GLY A 61 -6.02 2.08 6.49
N GLU A 62 -7.23 2.31 7.00
CA GLU A 62 -7.89 3.60 6.93
C GLU A 62 -8.52 3.96 8.28
N GLN A 63 -8.50 5.25 8.62
CA GLN A 63 -9.12 5.76 9.84
C GLN A 63 -9.52 7.22 9.63
N GLY A 64 -10.82 7.54 9.78
CA GLY A 64 -11.29 8.93 9.85
C GLY A 64 -10.88 9.83 8.68
N GLY A 65 -10.86 9.30 7.44
CA GLY A 65 -10.43 10.03 6.25
C GLY A 65 -8.91 10.04 6.01
N TRP A 66 -8.15 9.26 6.78
CA TRP A 66 -6.72 9.05 6.61
C TRP A 66 -6.43 7.63 6.16
N ALA A 67 -5.38 7.46 5.39
CA ALA A 67 -4.83 6.17 4.99
C ALA A 67 -3.48 5.96 5.66
N TRP A 68 -3.31 4.81 6.32
CA TRP A 68 -2.00 4.33 6.74
C TRP A 68 -1.30 3.71 5.55
N VAL A 69 -0.21 4.32 5.12
CA VAL A 69 0.49 3.92 3.89
C VAL A 69 1.90 3.40 4.18
N ALA A 70 2.32 2.41 3.39
CA ALA A 70 3.70 1.97 3.30
C ALA A 70 4.28 2.40 1.94
N TYR A 71 5.52 2.93 1.96
CA TYR A 71 6.13 3.54 0.78
C TYR A 71 7.66 3.51 0.81
N ALA A 72 8.27 3.68 -0.37
CA ALA A 72 9.72 3.77 -0.53
C ALA A 72 10.21 5.16 -0.13
N SER A 73 11.24 5.22 0.70
CA SER A 73 11.92 6.47 1.03
C SER A 73 13.39 6.38 0.64
N ARG A 74 14.12 7.50 0.70
CA ARG A 74 15.58 7.46 0.43
C ARG A 74 16.36 6.49 1.32
N ARG A 75 15.83 6.13 2.49
CA ARG A 75 16.47 5.21 3.45
C ARG A 75 15.92 3.79 3.40
N ASN A 76 14.84 3.55 2.67
CA ASN A 76 14.03 2.35 2.77
C ASN A 76 13.67 1.83 1.37
N SER A 77 14.10 0.62 1.04
CA SER A 77 13.79 -0.07 -0.21
C SER A 77 12.41 -0.74 -0.13
N CYS A 78 11.34 0.06 -0.05
CA CYS A 78 9.99 -0.50 -0.10
C CYS A 78 9.69 -1.00 -1.51
N VAL A 79 9.49 -2.32 -1.64
CA VAL A 79 8.93 -2.92 -2.85
C VAL A 79 7.47 -3.29 -2.53
N PRO A 80 6.48 -2.63 -3.17
CA PRO A 80 5.06 -2.81 -2.87
C PRO A 80 4.55 -4.26 -2.94
N ALA A 81 5.28 -5.16 -3.61
CA ALA A 81 4.90 -6.56 -3.75
C ALA A 81 5.44 -7.49 -2.64
N ARG A 82 6.35 -7.03 -1.75
CA ARG A 82 7.13 -7.94 -0.87
C ARG A 82 7.24 -7.54 0.61
N GLY A 83 6.57 -6.47 1.06
CA GLY A 83 6.55 -6.11 2.48
C GLY A 83 7.94 -5.85 3.09
N ALA A 84 8.89 -5.34 2.29
CA ALA A 84 10.24 -4.98 2.73
C ALA A 84 10.23 -3.85 3.79
N THR A 85 11.41 -3.44 4.28
CA THR A 85 11.60 -2.28 5.18
C THR A 85 11.04 -1.00 4.58
N CYS A 86 9.73 -0.79 4.70
CA CYS A 86 9.02 0.36 4.16
C CYS A 86 9.02 1.50 5.18
N ALA A 87 9.08 2.74 4.69
CA ALA A 87 8.61 3.84 5.52
C ALA A 87 7.09 3.77 5.63
N THR A 88 6.56 4.19 6.78
CA THR A 88 5.11 4.19 7.03
C THR A 88 4.64 5.52 7.59
N GLY A 89 3.37 5.81 7.39
CA GLY A 89 2.73 6.99 7.97
C GLY A 89 1.33 7.23 7.47
N TRP A 90 0.70 8.27 8.01
CA TRP A 90 -0.67 8.67 7.68
C TRP A 90 -0.68 9.71 6.56
N VAL A 91 -1.53 9.50 5.57
CA VAL A 91 -1.76 10.42 4.46
C VAL A 91 -3.26 10.69 4.35
N ASP A 92 -3.65 11.94 4.05
CA ASP A 92 -5.04 12.28 3.78
C ASP A 92 -5.58 11.44 2.61
N ARG A 93 -6.69 10.72 2.83
CA ARG A 93 -7.20 9.72 1.88
C ARG A 93 -7.58 10.33 0.53
N ARG A 94 -7.98 11.61 0.50
CA ARG A 94 -8.36 12.34 -0.73
C ARG A 94 -7.15 12.63 -1.62
N ARG A 95 -5.94 12.42 -1.12
CA ARG A 95 -4.68 12.58 -1.84
C ARG A 95 -4.16 11.28 -2.45
N LEU A 96 -4.95 10.21 -2.40
CA LEU A 96 -4.62 8.90 -2.92
C LEU A 96 -5.69 8.45 -3.92
N ALA A 97 -5.25 7.91 -5.06
CA ALA A 97 -6.11 7.18 -6.00
C ALA A 97 -5.73 5.69 -5.99
N ALA A 98 -6.71 4.82 -6.09
CA ALA A 98 -6.47 3.40 -6.27
C ALA A 98 -5.69 3.17 -7.58
N PHE A 99 -4.80 2.17 -7.59
CA PHE A 99 -4.06 1.84 -8.80
C PHE A 99 -4.97 1.09 -9.77
N GLY A 100 -5.46 1.75 -10.83
CA GLY A 100 -6.19 1.10 -11.93
C GLY A 100 -7.70 1.37 -12.06
N SER A 101 -8.18 2.55 -11.66
CA SER A 101 -9.53 3.05 -12.04
C SER A 101 -9.50 3.78 -13.38
#